data_AF-Q8T0S1-F1
#
_entry.id   AF-Q8T0S1-F1
#
_cell.length_a   1.000
_cell.length_b   1.000
_cell.length_c   1.000
_cell.angle_alpha   90.00
_cell.angle_beta   90.00
_cell.angle_gamma   90.00
#
_symmetry.space_group_name_H-M   'P 1'
#
loop_
_entity.id
_entity.type
_entity.pdbx_description
1 polymer ?
#
loop_
_entity_poly.entity_id
_entity_poly.type
_entity_poly.pdbx_seq_one_letter_code
_entity_poly.pdbx_strand_id
1 'polypeptide(L)'
;MRRSVYLPMNYVYERSFYSRRRHADELVIHSVFQQLQSQLELRVQHNAFNLSQDLVKSLQAKVHQMRINVGNLPPNVTEQFYWDSDRRWSVGRDFYENHLNSLLYYYTLVADLESSSDQEERDIWYSFNMHTPEFPDNIDATPYFYCLGNIIFVPYSYVKRPFFDANFWPALLYGDLANTLGHEIMHAFDTDLVDYDAQGNLRNFSDQLGEVELYNGAVGCLNSSAVMLNERTSDVSGSRLAMQTYGGDWLTRSGNGRLYFLQFAHFFCGDEGDQYHDSGSQRLNYALGQVPQFAEVFRCHVGSGMTSADQCPFW
;
A
#
# COMPACT_ATOMS: atom_id res chain seq x y z
N MET A 1 -18.25 2.85 17.27
CA MET A 1 -18.51 1.40 17.49
C MET A 1 -17.70 0.52 16.55
N ARG A 2 -17.80 0.62 15.21
CA ARG A 2 -17.02 -0.24 14.29
C ARG A 2 -15.52 -0.28 14.62
N ARG A 3 -14.90 0.86 14.93
CA ARG A 3 -13.47 0.97 15.27
C ARG A 3 -13.08 0.13 16.50
N SER A 4 -13.94 0.11 17.50
CA SER A 4 -13.69 -0.60 18.76
C SER A 4 -13.96 -2.11 18.64
N VAL A 5 -14.80 -2.56 17.70
CA VAL A 5 -15.06 -3.98 17.35
C VAL A 5 -14.52 -4.34 15.97
N TYR A 6 -13.34 -3.80 15.63
CA TYR A 6 -12.79 -3.90 14.29
C TYR A 6 -12.72 -5.34 13.75
N LEU A 7 -12.10 -6.24 14.52
CA LEU A 7 -11.83 -7.61 14.12
C LEU A 7 -13.12 -8.43 13.92
N PRO A 8 -14.07 -8.50 14.87
CA PRO A 8 -15.38 -9.14 14.62
C PRO A 8 -16.16 -8.51 13.47
N MET A 9 -16.13 -7.18 13.32
CA MET A 9 -16.87 -6.50 12.26
C MET A 9 -16.32 -6.82 10.86
N ASN A 10 -15.00 -6.87 10.69
CA ASN A 10 -14.40 -7.28 9.42
C ASN A 10 -14.65 -8.77 9.14
N TYR A 11 -14.65 -9.63 10.16
CA TYR A 11 -15.00 -11.03 10.01
C TYR A 11 -16.45 -11.23 9.53
N VAL A 12 -17.40 -10.55 10.17
CA VAL A 12 -18.82 -10.59 9.74
C VAL A 12 -19.00 -10.01 8.34
N TYR A 13 -18.28 -8.93 8.01
CA TYR A 13 -18.31 -8.35 6.67
C TYR A 13 -17.79 -9.33 5.61
N GLU A 14 -16.64 -9.98 5.87
CA GLU A 14 -16.07 -10.99 5.00
C GLU A 14 -17.10 -12.08 4.69
N ARG A 15 -17.67 -12.67 5.74
CA ARG A 15 -18.64 -13.77 5.62
C ARG A 15 -19.89 -13.37 4.84
N SER A 16 -20.40 -12.17 5.13
CA SER A 16 -21.69 -11.71 4.62
C SER A 16 -21.62 -11.15 3.20
N PHE A 17 -20.52 -10.49 2.84
CA PHE A 17 -20.44 -9.68 1.62
C PHE A 17 -19.28 -10.05 0.70
N TYR A 18 -18.13 -10.48 1.23
CA TYR A 18 -16.93 -10.72 0.43
C TYR A 18 -16.69 -12.18 0.05
N SER A 19 -17.12 -13.12 0.90
CA SER A 19 -16.85 -14.56 0.80
C SER A 19 -17.16 -15.16 -0.58
N ARG A 20 -18.23 -14.69 -1.23
CA ARG A 20 -18.67 -15.18 -2.56
C ARG A 20 -17.77 -14.76 -3.71
N ARG A 21 -17.05 -13.65 -3.58
CA ARG A 21 -16.17 -13.07 -4.61
C ARG A 21 -14.68 -13.20 -4.27
N ARG A 22 -14.37 -13.53 -3.01
CA ARG A 22 -13.02 -13.69 -2.47
C ARG A 22 -12.06 -14.42 -3.39
N HIS A 23 -12.43 -15.64 -3.84
CA HIS A 23 -11.52 -16.44 -4.66
C HIS A 23 -11.15 -15.73 -5.98
N ALA A 24 -12.13 -15.19 -6.70
CA ALA A 24 -11.87 -14.50 -7.97
C ALA A 24 -11.07 -13.20 -7.78
N ASP A 25 -11.40 -12.44 -6.73
CA ASP A 25 -10.76 -11.18 -6.43
C ASP A 25 -9.31 -11.37 -5.96
N GLU A 26 -9.08 -12.25 -4.99
CA GLU A 26 -7.77 -12.52 -4.42
C GLU A 26 -6.83 -13.12 -5.48
N LEU A 27 -7.33 -13.97 -6.40
CA LEU A 27 -6.52 -14.45 -7.53
C LEU A 27 -5.93 -13.29 -8.36
N VAL A 28 -6.73 -12.26 -8.66
CA VAL A 28 -6.27 -11.09 -9.42
C VAL A 28 -5.34 -10.23 -8.58
N ILE A 29 -5.71 -9.94 -7.33
CA ILE A 29 -4.92 -9.08 -6.43
C ILE A 29 -3.53 -9.69 -6.17
N HIS A 30 -3.46 -10.97 -5.80
CA HIS A 30 -2.19 -11.65 -5.58
C HIS A 30 -1.37 -11.75 -6.87
N SER A 31 -2.00 -11.98 -8.03
CA SER A 31 -1.29 -12.02 -9.30
C SER A 31 -0.64 -10.68 -9.65
N VAL A 32 -1.35 -9.56 -9.47
CA VAL A 32 -0.79 -8.21 -9.72
C VAL A 32 0.31 -7.89 -8.71
N PHE A 33 0.09 -8.19 -7.42
CA PHE A 33 1.09 -8.01 -6.37
C PHE A 33 2.40 -8.76 -6.67
N GLN A 34 2.31 -10.05 -7.03
CA GLN A 34 3.49 -10.87 -7.36
C GLN A 34 4.25 -10.37 -8.59
N GLN A 35 3.54 -9.83 -9.58
CA GLN A 35 4.18 -9.22 -10.76
C GLN A 35 4.94 -7.95 -10.38
N LEU A 36 4.36 -7.09 -9.53
CA LEU A 36 5.03 -5.90 -9.00
C LEU A 36 6.28 -6.28 -8.20
N GLN A 37 6.18 -7.28 -7.31
CA GLN A 37 7.32 -7.80 -6.55
C GLN A 37 8.43 -8.28 -7.50
N SER A 38 8.09 -9.08 -8.50
CA SER A 38 9.07 -9.60 -9.47
C SER A 38 9.78 -8.48 -10.23
N GLN A 39 9.05 -7.44 -10.65
CA GLN A 39 9.64 -6.29 -11.34
C GLN A 39 10.54 -5.46 -10.42
N LEU A 40 10.15 -5.30 -9.15
CA LEU A 40 10.96 -4.59 -8.18
C LEU A 40 12.23 -5.36 -7.81
N GLU A 41 12.15 -6.68 -7.65
CA GLU A 41 13.32 -7.54 -7.41
C GLU A 41 14.37 -7.35 -8.52
N LEU A 42 13.94 -7.30 -9.78
CA LEU A 42 14.83 -7.04 -10.93
C LEU A 42 15.49 -5.65 -10.85
N ARG A 43 14.76 -4.62 -10.42
CA ARG A 43 15.29 -3.25 -10.26
C ARG A 43 16.30 -3.15 -9.12
N VAL A 44 15.99 -3.74 -7.97
CA VAL A 44 16.93 -3.81 -6.84
C VAL A 44 18.19 -4.58 -7.24
N GLN A 45 18.05 -5.68 -7.99
CA GLN A 45 19.17 -6.44 -8.52
C GLN A 45 20.03 -5.65 -9.52
N HIS A 46 19.40 -4.83 -10.36
CA HIS A 46 20.12 -3.96 -11.30
C HIS A 46 21.03 -2.96 -10.59
N ASN A 47 20.69 -2.57 -9.36
CA ASN A 47 21.52 -1.78 -8.46
C ASN A 47 21.98 -0.45 -9.07
N ALA A 48 21.04 0.33 -9.61
CA ALA A 48 21.33 1.62 -10.27
C ALA A 48 22.05 2.63 -9.37
N PHE A 49 21.88 2.53 -8.05
CA PHE A 49 22.58 3.38 -7.07
C PHE A 49 23.98 2.88 -6.68
N ASN A 50 24.43 1.75 -7.23
CA ASN A 50 25.73 1.15 -6.90
C ASN A 50 25.91 0.86 -5.40
N LEU A 51 24.86 0.32 -4.77
CA LEU A 51 24.82 -0.08 -3.37
C LEU A 51 25.74 -1.27 -3.09
N SER A 52 26.12 -1.44 -1.82
CA SER A 52 26.85 -2.62 -1.37
C SER A 52 26.04 -3.90 -1.63
N GLN A 53 26.73 -5.00 -1.92
CA GLN A 53 26.07 -6.29 -2.20
C GLN A 53 25.25 -6.79 -1.01
N ASP A 54 25.66 -6.48 0.22
CA ASP A 54 24.92 -6.90 1.42
C ASP A 54 23.65 -6.06 1.61
N LEU A 55 23.68 -4.76 1.29
CA LEU A 55 22.48 -3.93 1.26
C LEU A 55 21.51 -4.39 0.16
N VAL A 56 22.01 -4.67 -1.06
CA VAL A 56 21.18 -5.21 -2.15
C VAL A 56 20.49 -6.50 -1.74
N LYS A 57 21.20 -7.46 -1.14
CA LYS A 57 20.60 -8.72 -0.65
C LYS A 57 19.53 -8.47 0.41
N SER A 58 19.77 -7.52 1.32
CA SER A 58 18.82 -7.18 2.38
C SER A 58 17.53 -6.56 1.80
N LEU A 59 17.69 -5.64 0.83
CA LEU A 59 16.57 -5.03 0.12
C LEU A 59 15.80 -6.07 -0.73
N GLN A 60 16.50 -6.99 -1.41
CA GLN A 60 15.85 -8.08 -2.14
C GLN A 60 15.05 -9.00 -1.21
N ALA A 61 15.61 -9.36 -0.05
CA ALA A 61 14.88 -10.13 0.95
C ALA A 61 13.62 -9.40 1.43
N LYS A 62 13.69 -8.07 1.57
CA LYS A 62 12.54 -7.23 1.93
C LYS A 62 11.43 -7.29 0.87
N VAL A 63 11.77 -7.17 -0.42
CA VAL A 63 10.79 -7.33 -1.52
C VAL A 63 10.19 -8.73 -1.51
N HIS A 64 11.05 -9.75 -1.46
CA HIS A 64 10.67 -11.15 -1.61
C HIS A 64 9.73 -11.64 -0.51
N GLN A 65 9.96 -11.19 0.73
CA GLN A 65 9.18 -11.60 1.90
C GLN A 65 8.00 -10.68 2.19
N MET A 66 7.79 -9.62 1.39
CA MET A 66 6.65 -8.74 1.55
C MET A 66 5.35 -9.52 1.33
N ARG A 67 4.38 -9.30 2.22
CA ARG A 67 3.08 -9.98 2.21
C ARG A 67 1.96 -9.01 1.80
N ILE A 68 0.83 -9.58 1.43
CA ILE A 68 -0.41 -8.82 1.19
C ILE A 68 -1.56 -9.50 1.94
N ASN A 69 -2.40 -8.71 2.60
CA ASN A 69 -3.55 -9.18 3.36
C ASN A 69 -4.82 -8.44 2.91
N VAL A 70 -5.71 -9.17 2.23
CA VAL A 70 -6.99 -8.64 1.74
C VAL A 70 -8.04 -8.73 2.83
N GLY A 71 -8.52 -7.57 3.29
CA GLY A 71 -9.54 -7.44 4.32
C GLY A 71 -9.04 -7.22 5.74
N ASN A 72 -7.72 -7.27 5.95
CA ASN A 72 -7.09 -7.09 7.26
C ASN A 72 -7.66 -8.05 8.31
N LEU A 73 -7.71 -9.34 7.96
CA LEU A 73 -8.04 -10.43 8.87
C LEU A 73 -6.80 -11.31 9.05
N PRO A 74 -6.52 -11.80 10.27
CA PRO A 74 -5.38 -12.69 10.47
C PRO A 74 -5.54 -13.97 9.63
N PRO A 75 -4.52 -14.36 8.84
CA PRO A 75 -4.55 -15.61 8.10
C PRO A 75 -4.40 -16.80 9.04
N ASN A 76 -4.86 -17.97 8.60
CA ASN A 76 -4.67 -19.26 9.28
C ASN A 76 -5.27 -19.38 10.69
N VAL A 77 -6.19 -18.48 11.09
CA VAL A 77 -6.95 -18.63 12.33
C VAL A 77 -8.28 -19.35 12.10
N THR A 78 -8.80 -20.01 13.13
CA THR A 78 -10.10 -20.68 13.08
C THR A 78 -11.25 -19.71 13.38
N GLU A 79 -12.48 -20.11 13.08
CA GLU A 79 -13.66 -19.35 13.50
C GLU A 79 -13.73 -19.16 15.03
N GLN A 80 -13.18 -20.11 15.80
CA GLN A 80 -13.12 -20.05 17.25
C GLN A 80 -12.32 -18.83 17.75
N PHE A 81 -11.25 -18.42 17.05
CA PHE A 81 -10.48 -17.23 17.38
C PHE A 81 -11.34 -15.95 17.39
N TYR A 82 -12.23 -15.80 16.40
CA TYR A 82 -13.13 -14.65 16.32
C TYR A 82 -14.20 -14.69 17.42
N TRP A 83 -14.73 -15.87 17.72
CA TRP A 83 -15.67 -16.04 18.83
C TRP A 83 -15.03 -15.74 20.19
N ASP A 84 -13.79 -16.19 20.41
CA ASP A 84 -13.07 -15.92 21.66
C ASP A 84 -12.68 -14.45 21.81
N SER A 85 -12.38 -13.78 20.68
CA SER A 85 -12.20 -12.32 20.65
C SER A 85 -13.49 -11.60 21.04
N ASP A 86 -14.64 -11.97 20.46
CA ASP A 86 -15.94 -11.30 20.64
C ASP A 86 -16.56 -11.48 22.04
N ARG A 87 -16.33 -12.63 22.69
CA ARG A 87 -16.92 -12.99 24.01
C ARG A 87 -16.68 -11.97 25.12
N ARG A 88 -15.71 -11.07 24.98
CA ARG A 88 -15.36 -10.04 25.96
C ARG A 88 -16.20 -8.77 25.82
N TRP A 89 -16.97 -8.63 24.73
CA TRP A 89 -17.81 -7.46 24.50
C TRP A 89 -19.05 -7.48 25.40
N SER A 90 -19.30 -6.37 26.09
CA SER A 90 -20.49 -6.18 26.93
C SER A 90 -21.34 -5.02 26.43
N VAL A 91 -22.62 -5.27 26.16
CA VAL A 91 -23.58 -4.23 25.76
C VAL A 91 -24.24 -3.64 27.00
N GLY A 92 -23.97 -2.37 27.25
CA GLY A 92 -24.55 -1.56 28.32
C GLY A 92 -25.96 -1.05 28.02
N ARG A 93 -26.50 -0.24 28.93
CA ARG A 93 -27.88 0.26 28.86
C ARG A 93 -28.04 1.54 28.04
N ASP A 94 -26.96 2.29 27.84
CA ASP A 94 -26.96 3.54 27.09
C ASP A 94 -25.70 3.69 26.22
N PHE A 95 -25.63 4.77 25.44
CA PHE A 95 -24.51 5.03 24.55
C PHE A 95 -23.18 5.22 25.29
N TYR A 96 -23.19 5.88 26.46
CA TYR A 96 -21.97 6.20 27.21
C TYR A 96 -21.35 4.92 27.78
N GLU A 97 -22.18 4.08 28.41
CA GLU A 97 -21.78 2.77 28.91
C GLU A 97 -21.27 1.88 27.77
N ASN A 98 -21.97 1.85 26.63
CA ASN A 98 -21.53 1.10 25.45
C ASN A 98 -20.21 1.61 24.88
N HIS A 99 -19.98 2.92 24.87
CA HIS A 99 -18.71 3.49 24.42
C HIS A 99 -17.56 3.06 25.32
N LEU A 100 -17.71 3.18 26.65
CA LEU A 100 -16.70 2.72 27.61
C LEU A 100 -16.44 1.21 27.51
N ASN A 101 -17.49 0.39 27.41
CA ASN A 101 -17.36 -1.05 27.24
C ASN A 101 -16.63 -1.40 25.94
N SER A 102 -16.88 -0.64 24.86
CA SER A 102 -16.21 -0.86 23.58
C SER A 102 -14.71 -0.52 23.63
N LEU A 103 -14.33 0.54 24.35
CA LEU A 103 -12.93 0.88 24.58
C LEU A 103 -12.25 -0.16 25.47
N LEU A 104 -12.91 -0.58 26.56
CA LEU A 104 -12.40 -1.63 27.43
C LEU A 104 -12.17 -2.94 26.67
N TYR A 105 -13.13 -3.34 25.83
CA TYR A 105 -13.00 -4.48 24.92
C TYR A 105 -11.76 -4.34 24.03
N TYR A 106 -11.62 -3.21 23.33
CA TYR A 106 -10.53 -2.98 22.38
C TYR A 106 -9.17 -3.09 23.07
N TYR A 107 -8.96 -2.34 24.15
CA TYR A 107 -7.67 -2.31 24.84
C TYR A 107 -7.34 -3.62 25.56
N THR A 108 -8.35 -4.37 26.02
CA THR A 108 -8.13 -5.70 26.59
C THR A 108 -7.65 -6.67 25.50
N LEU A 109 -8.30 -6.68 24.33
CA LEU A 109 -7.92 -7.56 23.22
C LEU A 109 -6.50 -7.25 22.72
N VAL A 110 -6.16 -5.97 22.54
CA VAL A 110 -4.80 -5.57 22.15
C VAL A 110 -3.78 -6.02 23.20
N ALA A 111 -4.04 -5.76 24.49
CA ALA A 111 -3.13 -6.15 25.56
C ALA A 111 -2.90 -7.68 25.63
N ASP A 112 -3.94 -8.48 25.42
CA ASP A 112 -3.81 -9.94 25.41
C ASP A 112 -2.95 -10.44 24.24
N LEU A 113 -3.20 -9.91 23.02
CA LEU A 113 -2.46 -10.31 21.83
C LEU A 113 -0.99 -9.85 21.87
N GLU A 114 -0.74 -8.63 22.35
CA GLU A 114 0.62 -8.08 22.46
C GLU A 114 1.44 -8.76 23.57
N SER A 115 0.80 -9.16 24.68
CA SER A 115 1.51 -9.72 25.84
C SER A 115 1.80 -11.21 25.73
N SER A 116 1.33 -11.89 24.68
CA SER A 116 1.54 -13.31 24.53
C SER A 116 3.02 -13.66 24.34
N SER A 117 3.48 -14.65 25.13
CA SER A 117 4.79 -15.28 24.95
C SER A 117 4.76 -16.44 23.94
N ASP A 118 3.57 -16.83 23.48
CA ASP A 118 3.41 -17.89 22.49
C ASP A 118 3.78 -17.38 21.08
N GLN A 119 4.60 -18.14 20.36
CA GLN A 119 5.09 -17.71 19.06
C GLN A 119 3.99 -17.68 17.99
N GLU A 120 3.03 -18.60 18.05
CA GLU A 120 1.91 -18.66 17.10
C GLU A 120 0.99 -17.45 17.29
N GLU A 121 0.69 -17.09 18.55
CA GLU A 121 -0.09 -15.90 18.87
C GLU A 121 0.63 -14.60 18.48
N ARG A 122 1.96 -14.53 18.66
CA ARG A 122 2.76 -13.40 18.16
C ARG A 122 2.74 -13.29 16.65
N ASP A 123 2.85 -14.41 15.93
CA ASP A 123 2.78 -14.42 14.48
C ASP A 123 1.40 -13.94 13.98
N ILE A 124 0.34 -14.27 14.71
CA ILE A 124 -1.00 -13.72 14.49
C ILE A 124 -0.99 -12.21 14.69
N TRP A 125 -0.44 -11.70 15.80
CA TRP A 125 -0.41 -10.24 16.07
C TRP A 125 0.24 -9.44 14.93
N TYR A 126 1.36 -9.91 14.37
CA TYR A 126 2.04 -9.23 13.24
C TYR A 126 1.47 -9.59 11.86
N SER A 127 0.27 -10.16 11.78
CA SER A 127 -0.37 -10.57 10.51
C SER A 127 -1.58 -9.72 10.11
N PHE A 128 -2.08 -8.91 11.03
CA PHE A 128 -3.17 -7.95 10.86
C PHE A 128 -2.85 -6.68 11.65
N ASN A 129 -3.60 -5.60 11.45
CA ASN A 129 -3.36 -4.35 12.15
C ASN A 129 -4.66 -3.84 12.78
N MET A 130 -4.64 -3.56 14.08
CA MET A 130 -5.74 -2.90 14.78
C MET A 130 -5.34 -1.45 15.09
N HIS A 131 -5.86 -0.52 14.31
CA HIS A 131 -5.72 0.90 14.60
C HIS A 131 -6.53 1.29 15.85
N THR A 132 -5.99 2.23 16.63
CA THR A 132 -6.68 2.70 17.83
C THR A 132 -8.01 3.36 17.46
N PRO A 133 -9.04 3.33 18.33
CA PRO A 133 -10.36 3.87 18.01
C PRO A 133 -10.35 5.38 17.68
N GLU A 134 -9.32 6.11 18.11
CA GLU A 134 -9.12 7.53 17.86
C GLU A 134 -8.60 7.82 16.45
N PHE A 135 -8.00 6.83 15.77
CA PHE A 135 -7.46 7.01 14.42
C PHE A 135 -8.56 7.36 13.41
N PRO A 136 -8.30 8.22 12.40
CA PRO A 136 -9.30 8.59 11.40
C PRO A 136 -9.71 7.42 10.50
N ASP A 137 -10.97 7.42 10.02
CA ASP A 137 -11.53 6.32 9.20
C ASP A 137 -10.91 6.18 7.79
N ASN A 138 -10.15 7.17 7.31
CA ASN A 138 -9.61 7.17 5.96
C ASN A 138 -8.52 6.11 5.76
N ILE A 139 -7.75 5.78 6.80
CA ILE A 139 -6.64 4.81 6.69
C ILE A 139 -7.12 3.39 6.46
N ASP A 140 -8.23 2.99 7.07
CA ASP A 140 -8.84 1.68 6.80
C ASP A 140 -9.72 1.68 5.53
N ALA A 141 -9.78 2.80 4.79
CA ALA A 141 -10.59 2.90 3.58
C ALA A 141 -9.81 2.50 2.31
N THR A 142 -8.50 2.76 2.27
CA THR A 142 -7.59 2.49 1.15
C THR A 142 -6.48 1.52 1.57
N PRO A 143 -5.76 0.90 0.62
CA PRO A 143 -4.59 0.11 0.96
C PRO A 143 -3.55 0.94 1.73
N TYR A 144 -2.75 0.26 2.57
CA TYR A 144 -1.65 0.86 3.30
C TYR A 144 -0.56 -0.16 3.62
N PHE A 145 0.70 0.27 3.66
CA PHE A 145 1.84 -0.53 4.09
C PHE A 145 2.03 -0.52 5.62
N TYR A 146 2.35 -1.68 6.19
CA TYR A 146 2.64 -1.88 7.60
C TYR A 146 4.06 -2.44 7.78
N CYS A 147 4.96 -1.58 8.26
CA CYS A 147 6.39 -1.85 8.31
C CYS A 147 6.78 -2.99 9.27
N LEU A 148 6.13 -3.11 10.43
CA LEU A 148 6.45 -4.14 11.44
C LEU A 148 6.13 -5.56 10.97
N GLY A 149 5.22 -5.71 10.02
CA GLY A 149 4.90 -7.02 9.43
C GLY A 149 5.44 -7.21 8.01
N ASN A 150 6.00 -6.15 7.40
CA ASN A 150 6.29 -6.08 5.97
C ASN A 150 5.07 -6.52 5.14
N ILE A 151 3.89 -5.95 5.44
CA ILE A 151 2.60 -6.33 4.84
C ILE A 151 1.92 -5.11 4.21
N ILE A 152 1.29 -5.30 3.06
CA ILE A 152 0.29 -4.38 2.52
C ILE A 152 -1.11 -4.88 2.89
N PHE A 153 -1.89 -4.06 3.57
CA PHE A 153 -3.29 -4.35 3.84
C PHE A 153 -4.16 -3.78 2.72
N VAL A 154 -5.12 -4.55 2.23
CA VAL A 154 -6.08 -4.13 1.20
C VAL A 154 -7.50 -4.21 1.79
N PRO A 155 -8.06 -3.10 2.31
CA PRO A 155 -9.37 -3.14 2.94
C PRO A 155 -10.49 -3.51 1.98
N TYR A 156 -11.56 -4.14 2.49
CA TYR A 156 -12.73 -4.49 1.67
C TYR A 156 -13.45 -3.27 1.07
N SER A 157 -13.25 -2.08 1.61
CA SER A 157 -13.72 -0.82 1.02
C SER A 157 -13.04 -0.49 -0.30
N TYR A 158 -11.80 -0.93 -0.52
CA TYR A 158 -11.08 -0.75 -1.78
C TYR A 158 -11.45 -1.82 -2.80
N VAL A 159 -11.75 -3.06 -2.37
CA VAL A 159 -12.06 -4.21 -3.24
C VAL A 159 -13.51 -4.15 -3.80
N LYS A 160 -13.88 -3.00 -4.37
CA LYS A 160 -15.17 -2.75 -5.00
C LYS A 160 -15.04 -1.63 -6.04
N ARG A 161 -16.02 -1.53 -6.92
CA ARG A 161 -16.09 -0.45 -7.90
C ARG A 161 -16.23 0.92 -7.19
N PRO A 162 -15.61 1.99 -7.71
CA PRO A 162 -14.94 2.07 -9.01
C PRO A 162 -13.46 1.61 -9.03
N PHE A 163 -12.87 1.30 -7.88
CA PHE A 163 -11.44 1.00 -7.77
C PHE A 163 -11.07 -0.40 -8.28
N PHE A 164 -11.91 -1.39 -7.95
CA PHE A 164 -11.61 -2.79 -8.27
C PHE A 164 -12.82 -3.63 -8.66
N ASP A 165 -12.63 -4.46 -9.69
CA ASP A 165 -13.44 -5.62 -10.05
C ASP A 165 -12.53 -6.64 -10.73
N ALA A 166 -12.62 -7.91 -10.35
CA ALA A 166 -11.78 -8.96 -10.95
C ALA A 166 -11.95 -9.11 -12.48
N ASN A 167 -13.06 -8.59 -13.04
CA ASN A 167 -13.33 -8.63 -14.49
C ASN A 167 -12.89 -7.36 -15.23
N PHE A 168 -12.27 -6.39 -14.55
CA PHE A 168 -11.74 -5.21 -15.21
C PHE A 168 -10.68 -5.59 -16.25
N TRP A 169 -10.65 -4.85 -17.35
CA TRP A 169 -9.60 -5.02 -18.35
C TRP A 169 -8.23 -4.72 -17.73
N PRO A 170 -7.14 -5.35 -18.19
CA PRO A 170 -5.81 -5.13 -17.65
C PRO A 170 -5.43 -3.65 -17.56
N ALA A 171 -5.80 -2.82 -18.54
CA ALA A 171 -5.55 -1.38 -18.49
C ALA A 171 -6.16 -0.71 -17.24
N LEU A 172 -7.39 -1.09 -16.85
CA LEU A 172 -8.05 -0.54 -15.66
C LEU A 172 -7.47 -1.13 -14.37
N LEU A 173 -7.24 -2.45 -14.33
CA LEU A 173 -6.62 -3.09 -13.17
C LEU A 173 -5.25 -2.48 -12.87
N TYR A 174 -4.40 -2.33 -13.88
CA TYR A 174 -3.08 -1.77 -13.65
C TYR A 174 -3.11 -0.26 -13.48
N GLY A 175 -4.10 0.43 -14.06
CA GLY A 175 -4.33 1.86 -13.85
C GLY A 175 -4.67 2.21 -12.40
N ASP A 176 -5.37 1.35 -11.67
CA ASP A 176 -5.69 1.55 -10.24
C ASP A 176 -4.87 0.60 -9.35
N LEU A 177 -5.28 -0.66 -9.26
CA LEU A 177 -4.71 -1.67 -8.35
C LEU A 177 -3.19 -1.76 -8.43
N ALA A 178 -2.59 -1.80 -9.64
CA ALA A 178 -1.12 -1.90 -9.72
C ALA A 178 -0.43 -0.60 -9.27
N ASN A 179 -1.00 0.58 -9.54
CA ASN A 179 -0.45 1.85 -9.05
C ASN A 179 -0.60 1.96 -7.53
N THR A 180 -1.77 1.63 -6.98
CA THR A 180 -2.01 1.66 -5.53
C THR A 180 -1.10 0.66 -4.82
N LEU A 181 -1.04 -0.59 -5.25
CA LEU A 181 -0.11 -1.56 -4.65
C LEU A 181 1.35 -1.17 -4.88
N GLY A 182 1.69 -0.61 -6.05
CA GLY A 182 3.04 -0.11 -6.33
C GLY A 182 3.45 1.00 -5.38
N HIS A 183 2.55 1.93 -5.08
CA HIS A 183 2.71 2.98 -4.08
C HIS A 183 2.97 2.37 -2.69
N GLU A 184 2.12 1.43 -2.25
CA GLU A 184 2.31 0.78 -0.95
C GLU A 184 3.60 -0.05 -0.86
N ILE A 185 4.01 -0.72 -1.93
CA ILE A 185 5.30 -1.42 -1.97
C ILE A 185 6.44 -0.40 -1.80
N MET A 186 6.33 0.78 -2.41
CA MET A 186 7.37 1.82 -2.33
C MET A 186 7.48 2.47 -0.96
N HIS A 187 6.46 2.46 -0.12
CA HIS A 187 6.63 2.83 1.28
C HIS A 187 7.68 1.99 1.98
N ALA A 188 7.82 0.70 1.63
CA ALA A 188 8.89 -0.13 2.16
C ALA A 188 10.30 0.33 1.75
N PHE A 189 10.44 1.25 0.79
CA PHE A 189 11.72 1.74 0.25
C PHE A 189 11.80 3.26 0.21
N ASP A 190 10.84 3.96 0.83
CA ASP A 190 10.80 5.41 0.92
C ASP A 190 11.83 5.92 1.94
N THR A 191 11.87 7.23 2.15
CA THR A 191 12.85 7.85 3.04
C THR A 191 12.63 7.54 4.53
N ASP A 192 11.48 7.00 4.91
CA ASP A 192 11.01 6.94 6.30
C ASP A 192 10.97 5.50 6.81
N LEU A 193 10.53 4.55 5.99
CA LEU A 193 10.32 3.14 6.39
C LEU A 193 11.32 2.17 5.74
N VAL A 194 12.32 2.68 5.01
CA VAL A 194 13.39 1.83 4.45
C VAL A 194 14.12 1.04 5.53
N ASP A 195 14.28 1.59 6.73
CA ASP A 195 15.04 0.97 7.84
C ASP A 195 14.44 -0.32 8.40
N TYR A 196 13.19 -0.66 8.09
CA TYR A 196 12.63 -1.94 8.50
C TYR A 196 13.15 -3.07 7.59
N ASP A 197 13.64 -4.18 8.15
CA ASP A 197 14.01 -5.33 7.33
C ASP A 197 12.80 -6.17 6.90
N ALA A 198 13.07 -7.27 6.20
CA ALA A 198 12.07 -8.20 5.71
C ALA A 198 11.18 -8.81 6.82
N GLN A 199 11.65 -8.79 8.07
CA GLN A 199 10.94 -9.27 9.25
C GLN A 199 10.38 -8.13 10.11
N GLY A 200 10.47 -6.87 9.65
CA GLY A 200 9.98 -5.71 10.37
C GLY A 200 10.89 -5.25 11.53
N ASN A 201 12.16 -5.67 11.57
CA ASN A 201 13.10 -5.16 12.57
C ASN A 201 13.80 -3.90 12.05
N LEU A 202 14.01 -2.93 12.94
CA LEU A 202 14.74 -1.71 12.61
C LEU A 202 16.23 -2.00 12.34
N ARG A 203 16.73 -1.46 11.24
CA ARG A 203 18.12 -1.48 10.74
C ARG A 203 18.57 -0.05 10.45
N ASN A 204 19.78 0.08 9.94
CA ASN A 204 20.39 1.36 9.56
C ASN A 204 20.62 1.42 8.04
N PHE A 205 19.60 1.06 7.26
CA PHE A 205 19.68 1.11 5.80
C PHE A 205 19.70 2.57 5.30
N SER A 206 18.96 3.47 5.95
CA SER A 206 18.95 4.90 5.66
C SER A 206 20.35 5.52 5.82
N ASP A 207 21.07 5.20 6.89
CA ASP A 207 22.46 5.63 7.09
C ASP A 207 23.36 5.18 5.93
N GLN A 208 23.24 3.91 5.51
CA GLN A 208 24.03 3.37 4.40
C GLN A 208 23.65 4.00 3.05
N LEU A 209 22.36 4.30 2.83
CA LEU A 209 21.86 4.97 1.64
C LEU A 209 22.30 6.45 1.60
N GLY A 210 22.36 7.11 2.76
CA GLY A 210 22.80 8.50 2.92
C GLY A 210 24.26 8.74 2.53
N GLU A 211 25.09 7.69 2.51
CA GLU A 211 26.47 7.77 2.00
C GLU A 211 26.57 7.63 0.47
N VAL A 212 25.46 7.36 -0.22
CA VAL A 212 25.42 7.12 -1.67
C VAL A 212 24.97 8.38 -2.42
N GLU A 213 25.90 9.04 -3.09
CA GLU A 213 25.64 10.29 -3.83
C GLU A 213 24.52 10.16 -4.87
N LEU A 214 24.45 9.03 -5.59
CA LEU A 214 23.40 8.76 -6.57
C LEU A 214 22.00 8.70 -5.93
N TYR A 215 21.89 8.09 -4.75
CA TYR A 215 20.64 8.02 -4.00
C TYR A 215 20.23 9.40 -3.51
N ASN A 216 21.16 10.14 -2.89
CA ASN A 216 20.92 11.50 -2.43
C ASN A 216 20.51 12.45 -3.56
N GLY A 217 21.11 12.32 -4.75
CA GLY A 217 20.72 13.07 -5.94
C GLY A 217 19.29 12.75 -6.39
N ALA A 218 18.89 11.47 -6.35
CA ALA A 218 17.54 11.05 -6.70
C ALA A 218 16.48 11.56 -5.70
N VAL A 219 16.76 11.48 -4.39
CA VAL A 219 15.91 12.04 -3.34
C VAL A 219 15.81 13.56 -3.48
N GLY A 220 16.95 14.24 -3.68
CA GLY A 220 17.01 15.70 -3.87
C GLY A 220 16.21 16.18 -5.08
N CYS A 221 16.18 15.41 -6.16
CA CYS A 221 15.38 15.72 -7.34
C CYS A 221 13.86 15.75 -7.05
N LEU A 222 13.38 14.86 -6.17
CA LEU A 222 11.96 14.79 -5.79
C LEU A 222 11.57 15.80 -4.71
N ASN A 223 12.55 16.37 -4.00
CA ASN A 223 12.38 17.27 -2.86
C ASN A 223 12.01 18.71 -3.26
N SER A 224 11.03 18.88 -4.15
CA SER A 224 10.50 20.17 -4.57
C SER A 224 9.15 20.47 -3.92
N SER A 225 9.14 21.05 -2.72
CA SER A 225 7.95 21.67 -2.08
C SER A 225 6.72 20.78 -1.79
N ALA A 226 6.85 19.45 -1.74
CA ALA A 226 5.78 18.56 -1.24
C ALA A 226 5.59 18.74 0.27
N VAL A 227 4.38 18.53 0.77
CA VAL A 227 4.12 18.41 2.22
C VAL A 227 4.85 17.20 2.81
N MET A 228 4.92 16.08 2.08
CA MET A 228 5.57 14.83 2.51
C MET A 228 6.38 14.18 1.38
N LEU A 229 7.71 14.07 1.55
CA LEU A 229 8.63 13.52 0.56
C LEU A 229 8.43 12.01 0.33
N ASN A 230 8.14 11.27 1.41
CA ASN A 230 7.91 9.83 1.38
C ASN A 230 6.69 9.46 0.51
N GLU A 231 5.57 10.18 0.63
CA GLU A 231 4.39 10.00 -0.22
C GLU A 231 4.70 10.24 -1.69
N ARG A 232 5.50 11.28 -1.97
CA ARG A 232 5.92 11.59 -3.33
C ARG A 232 6.83 10.53 -3.92
N THR A 233 7.77 10.02 -3.13
CA THR A 233 8.63 8.92 -3.56
C THR A 233 7.79 7.70 -3.91
N SER A 234 6.77 7.39 -3.09
CA SER A 234 5.86 6.27 -3.31
C SER A 234 4.98 6.45 -4.55
N ASP A 235 4.39 7.63 -4.75
CA ASP A 235 3.61 7.93 -5.95
C ASP A 235 4.44 7.83 -7.23
N VAL A 236 5.65 8.40 -7.26
CA VAL A 236 6.50 8.39 -8.46
C VAL A 236 7.03 7.00 -8.76
N SER A 237 7.72 6.36 -7.82
CA SER A 237 8.33 5.06 -8.04
C SER A 237 7.29 3.96 -8.17
N GLY A 238 6.19 4.05 -7.41
CA GLY A 238 5.07 3.12 -7.50
C GLY A 238 4.39 3.19 -8.86
N SER A 239 4.15 4.40 -9.38
CA SER A 239 3.56 4.57 -10.71
C SER A 239 4.46 4.05 -11.84
N ARG A 240 5.78 4.25 -11.71
CA ARG A 240 6.74 3.69 -12.66
C ARG A 240 6.79 2.17 -12.59
N LEU A 241 6.79 1.61 -11.38
CA LEU A 241 6.75 0.16 -11.18
C LEU A 241 5.48 -0.45 -11.78
N ALA A 242 4.32 0.14 -11.52
CA ALA A 242 3.06 -0.28 -12.10
C ALA A 242 3.07 -0.21 -13.63
N MET A 243 3.56 0.89 -14.20
CA MET A 243 3.63 1.06 -15.66
C MET A 243 4.57 0.06 -16.33
N GLN A 244 5.73 -0.22 -15.72
CA GLN A 244 6.67 -1.23 -16.22
C GLN A 244 6.09 -2.65 -16.08
N THR A 245 5.40 -2.93 -14.98
CA THR A 245 4.76 -4.23 -14.71
C THR A 245 3.59 -4.49 -15.62
N TYR A 246 2.82 -3.46 -15.97
CA TYR A 246 1.70 -3.58 -16.90
C TYR A 246 2.16 -4.26 -18.19
N GLY A 247 3.35 -3.91 -18.71
CA GLY A 247 4.05 -4.62 -19.79
C GLY A 247 3.25 -4.80 -21.08
N GLY A 248 2.04 -4.26 -21.13
CA GLY A 248 1.04 -4.56 -22.12
C GLY A 248 1.29 -3.81 -23.41
N ASP A 249 0.48 -4.11 -24.41
CA ASP A 249 0.59 -3.58 -25.75
C ASP A 249 0.11 -2.11 -25.85
N TRP A 250 0.45 -1.25 -24.87
CA TRP A 250 0.10 0.17 -24.84
C TRP A 250 0.74 0.94 -26.00
N LEU A 251 1.88 0.43 -26.51
CA LEU A 251 2.57 0.94 -27.71
C LEU A 251 1.80 0.65 -29.00
N THR A 252 1.19 -0.54 -29.17
CA THR A 252 0.46 -0.87 -30.40
C THR A 252 -1.04 -0.60 -30.32
N ARG A 253 -1.61 -0.53 -29.11
CA ARG A 253 -3.01 -0.19 -28.83
C ARG A 253 -3.10 1.00 -27.88
N SER A 254 -2.87 2.20 -28.43
CA SER A 254 -2.92 3.48 -27.69
C SER A 254 -4.22 3.69 -26.88
N GLY A 255 -5.33 3.08 -27.30
CA GLY A 255 -6.59 3.08 -26.54
C GLY A 255 -6.46 2.46 -25.13
N ASN A 256 -5.66 1.40 -24.98
CA ASN A 256 -5.42 0.76 -23.68
C ASN A 256 -4.56 1.66 -22.78
N GLY A 257 -3.53 2.31 -23.33
CA GLY A 257 -2.71 3.27 -22.58
C GLY A 257 -3.53 4.43 -22.04
N ARG A 258 -4.46 4.98 -22.85
CA ARG A 258 -5.35 6.05 -22.40
C ARG A 258 -6.26 5.60 -21.26
N LEU A 259 -6.84 4.39 -21.35
CA LEU A 259 -7.69 3.85 -20.30
C LEU A 259 -6.90 3.63 -18.99
N TYR A 260 -5.66 3.17 -19.06
CA TYR A 260 -4.78 3.04 -17.90
C TYR A 260 -4.62 4.37 -17.16
N PHE A 261 -4.21 5.42 -17.86
CA PHE A 261 -3.95 6.72 -17.24
C PHE A 261 -5.23 7.43 -16.79
N LEU A 262 -6.35 7.21 -17.48
CA LEU A 262 -7.66 7.72 -17.04
C LEU A 262 -8.12 7.04 -15.75
N GLN A 263 -7.95 5.72 -15.63
CA GLN A 263 -8.26 5.02 -14.39
C GLN A 263 -7.35 5.50 -13.25
N PHE A 264 -6.04 5.65 -13.50
CA PHE A 264 -5.11 6.23 -12.53
C PHE A 264 -5.57 7.62 -12.06
N ALA A 265 -5.95 8.49 -13.00
CA ALA A 265 -6.45 9.84 -12.67
C ALA A 265 -7.75 9.82 -11.86
N HIS A 266 -8.63 8.83 -12.07
CA HIS A 266 -9.88 8.72 -11.31
C HIS A 266 -9.67 8.47 -9.81
N PHE A 267 -8.56 7.83 -9.42
CA PHE A 267 -8.21 7.65 -8.01
C PHE A 267 -8.07 9.00 -7.29
N PHE A 268 -7.54 10.01 -7.97
CA PHE A 268 -7.28 11.35 -7.43
C PHE A 268 -8.46 12.31 -7.63
N CYS A 269 -9.64 11.83 -8.03
CA CYS A 269 -10.81 12.70 -8.19
C CYS A 269 -11.35 13.16 -6.82
N GLY A 270 -10.93 14.36 -6.43
CA GLY A 270 -11.25 15.04 -5.17
C GLY A 270 -10.16 16.08 -4.91
N ASP A 271 -10.50 17.25 -4.38
CA ASP A 271 -9.53 18.35 -4.25
C ASP A 271 -9.22 18.72 -2.78
N GLU A 272 -9.50 17.79 -1.87
CA GLU A 272 -9.11 17.89 -0.47
C GLU A 272 -7.76 17.19 -0.28
N GLY A 273 -6.71 17.96 -0.02
CA GLY A 273 -5.50 17.42 0.60
C GLY A 273 -5.76 17.13 2.08
N ASP A 274 -4.90 16.32 2.70
CA ASP A 274 -4.96 16.09 4.14
C ASP A 274 -3.61 16.41 4.80
N GLN A 275 -3.49 16.16 6.11
CA GLN A 275 -2.26 16.46 6.85
C GLN A 275 -1.05 15.60 6.42
N TYR A 276 -1.29 14.51 5.70
CA TYR A 276 -0.27 13.54 5.28
C TYR A 276 0.00 13.62 3.78
N HIS A 277 -0.90 14.20 2.99
CA HIS A 277 -0.82 14.19 1.53
C HIS A 277 -1.03 15.58 0.90
N ASP A 278 -0.23 15.87 -0.13
CA ASP A 278 -0.55 16.93 -1.11
C ASP A 278 -1.94 16.69 -1.72
N SER A 279 -2.56 17.72 -2.32
CA SER A 279 -3.88 17.54 -2.94
C SER A 279 -3.84 16.48 -4.06
N GLY A 280 -4.97 15.83 -4.32
CA GLY A 280 -5.06 14.81 -5.37
C GLY A 280 -4.59 15.33 -6.75
N SER A 281 -4.89 16.59 -7.06
CA SER A 281 -4.44 17.24 -8.29
C SER A 281 -2.92 17.45 -8.37
N GLN A 282 -2.27 17.79 -7.25
CA GLN A 282 -0.81 17.87 -7.18
C GLN A 282 -0.18 16.49 -7.34
N ARG A 283 -0.70 15.49 -6.61
CA ARG A 283 -0.27 14.09 -6.66
C ARG A 283 -0.29 13.51 -8.06
N LEU A 284 -1.44 13.64 -8.71
CA LEU A 284 -1.63 13.21 -10.09
C LEU A 284 -0.60 13.84 -11.05
N ASN A 285 -0.43 15.16 -10.96
CA ASN A 285 0.40 15.90 -11.91
C ASN A 285 1.89 15.55 -11.79
N TYR A 286 2.42 15.46 -10.57
CA TYR A 286 3.83 15.11 -10.42
C TYR A 286 4.10 13.64 -10.75
N ALA A 287 3.19 12.72 -10.37
CA ALA A 287 3.37 11.29 -10.67
C ALA A 287 3.41 11.07 -12.18
N LEU A 288 2.44 11.61 -12.93
CA LEU A 288 2.39 11.51 -14.39
C LEU A 288 3.51 12.27 -15.08
N GLY A 289 3.93 13.42 -14.54
CA GLY A 289 5.08 14.15 -15.06
C GLY A 289 6.39 13.35 -15.00
N GLN A 290 6.47 12.35 -14.12
CA GLN A 290 7.61 11.46 -13.94
C GLN A 290 7.47 10.10 -14.66
N VAL A 291 6.39 9.87 -15.41
CA VAL A 291 6.13 8.66 -16.20
C VAL A 291 6.12 9.02 -17.70
N PRO A 292 7.25 8.91 -18.43
CA PRO A 292 7.33 9.35 -19.84
C PRO A 292 6.27 8.75 -20.77
N GLN A 293 5.82 7.53 -20.49
CA GLN A 293 4.80 6.84 -21.27
C GLN A 293 3.46 7.59 -21.29
N PHE A 294 3.17 8.41 -20.28
CA PHE A 294 2.02 9.30 -20.28
C PHE A 294 2.09 10.29 -21.46
N ALA A 295 3.24 10.95 -21.62
CA ALA A 295 3.47 11.90 -22.69
C ALA A 295 3.37 11.25 -24.07
N GLU A 296 3.86 10.01 -24.21
CA GLU A 296 3.77 9.24 -25.45
C GLU A 296 2.31 8.89 -25.82
N VAL A 297 1.54 8.39 -24.86
CA VAL A 297 0.14 7.97 -25.06
C VAL A 297 -0.78 9.15 -25.41
N PHE A 298 -0.56 10.31 -24.77
CA PHE A 298 -1.35 11.52 -25.00
C PHE A 298 -0.75 12.47 -26.04
N ARG A 299 0.45 12.16 -26.55
CA ARG A 299 1.21 13.00 -27.50
C ARG A 299 1.42 14.41 -26.96
N CYS A 300 1.83 14.50 -25.70
CA CYS A 300 2.12 15.78 -25.05
C CYS A 300 3.32 16.46 -25.72
N HIS A 301 3.24 17.78 -25.92
CA HIS A 301 4.38 18.55 -26.42
C HIS A 301 5.42 18.76 -25.32
N VAL A 302 6.70 18.78 -25.69
CA VAL A 302 7.80 19.10 -24.76
C VAL A 302 7.57 20.50 -24.18
N GLY A 303 7.65 20.62 -22.85
CA GLY A 303 7.40 21.87 -22.13
C GLY A 303 5.93 22.14 -21.81
N SER A 304 5.03 21.20 -22.09
CA SER A 304 3.66 21.22 -21.55
C SER A 304 3.66 20.89 -20.05
N GLY A 305 2.62 21.31 -19.32
CA GLY A 305 2.57 21.17 -17.86
C GLY A 305 2.63 19.72 -17.32
N MET A 306 2.43 18.72 -18.18
CA MET A 306 2.46 17.29 -17.83
C MET A 306 3.70 16.56 -18.38
N THR A 307 4.69 17.30 -18.91
CA THR A 307 5.98 16.75 -19.31
C THR A 307 7.05 17.37 -18.43
N SER A 308 7.61 16.60 -17.48
CA SER A 308 8.78 17.08 -16.75
C SER A 308 9.99 17.08 -17.70
N ALA A 309 10.75 18.17 -17.68
CA ALA A 309 12.05 18.22 -18.37
C ALA A 309 13.07 17.30 -17.68
N ASP A 310 12.95 17.13 -16.35
CA ASP A 310 13.85 16.34 -15.52
C ASP A 310 13.13 15.11 -14.96
N GLN A 311 13.57 13.93 -15.36
CA GLN A 311 13.10 12.66 -14.81
C GLN A 311 13.97 12.27 -13.62
N CYS A 312 13.39 12.29 -12.42
CA CYS A 312 14.12 11.98 -11.18
C CYS A 312 14.35 10.47 -11.07
N PRO A 313 15.59 9.96 -11.01
CA PRO A 313 15.88 8.52 -11.04
C PRO A 313 15.75 7.88 -9.65
N PHE A 314 14.57 7.94 -9.04
CA PHE A 314 14.21 7.14 -7.86
C PHE A 314 13.68 5.75 -8.29
N TRP A 315 13.69 4.75 -7.39
CA TRP A 315 13.43 3.31 -7.61
C TRP A 315 12.61 2.96 -8.87
#